data_AF-A0A9X6LFI5-F1
#
_entry.id   AF-A0A9X6LFI5-F1
#
_cell.length_a   1.000
_cell.length_b   1.000
_cell.length_c   1.000
_cell.angle_alpha   90.00
_cell.angle_beta   90.00
_cell.angle_gamma   90.00
#
_symmetry.space_group_name_H-M   'P 1'
#
loop_
_entity.id
_entity.type
_entity.pdbx_description
1 polymer ?
#
loop_
_entity_poly.entity_id
_entity_poly.type
_entity_poly.pdbx_seq_one_letter_code
_entity_poly.pdbx_strand_id
1 'polypeptide(L)'
;MKKQIITATALAATLATAALPTTSVFAAETVAPIQQQKSQVSIQPFAQSNLETAVQAALNGPEVKKIKVFEHEFNVKEIEVVDRGTAGKDVYGQISHHLSFRPDDQLYYKFTKKDGEVTGFEFHIDRGGWTPIVAPLLSILAAYNGIPVNPNDLTSLGQQLGKVIDGSWEHAGQSIATAVSLSFNEK
;
A
#
# COMPACT_ATOMS: atom_id res chain seq x y z
N MET A 1 54.31 -18.48 -18.50
CA MET A 1 54.18 -19.78 -19.21
C MET A 1 55.03 -20.83 -18.51
N LYS A 2 54.43 -21.91 -18.00
CA LYS A 2 55.09 -23.23 -17.84
C LYS A 2 54.01 -24.25 -17.45
N LYS A 3 53.66 -25.09 -18.42
CA LYS A 3 52.90 -26.32 -18.24
C LYS A 3 53.84 -27.37 -17.67
N GLN A 4 53.39 -28.21 -16.75
CA GLN A 4 53.88 -29.58 -16.64
C GLN A 4 52.68 -30.52 -16.51
N ILE A 5 52.73 -31.53 -17.38
CA ILE A 5 51.81 -32.64 -17.54
C ILE A 5 52.59 -33.88 -17.06
N ILE A 6 51.86 -34.99 -16.84
CA ILE A 6 52.26 -36.41 -16.98
C ILE A 6 52.57 -37.10 -15.63
N THR A 7 52.16 -38.33 -15.29
CA THR A 7 51.17 -39.34 -15.77
C THR A 7 51.24 -40.52 -14.77
N ALA A 8 50.11 -41.23 -14.61
CA ALA A 8 49.85 -42.65 -14.27
C ALA A 8 50.82 -43.47 -13.37
N THR A 9 50.29 -44.39 -12.56
CA THR A 9 49.91 -45.78 -12.98
C THR A 9 49.31 -46.59 -11.82
N ALA A 10 48.44 -47.52 -12.23
CA ALA A 10 47.58 -48.48 -11.55
C ALA A 10 48.17 -49.37 -10.43
N LEU A 11 47.29 -49.97 -9.62
CA LEU A 11 47.14 -51.44 -9.63
C LEU A 11 45.75 -51.88 -9.09
N ALA A 12 45.23 -52.95 -9.70
CA ALA A 12 43.93 -53.56 -9.47
C ALA A 12 43.95 -54.64 -8.37
N ALA A 13 42.78 -54.92 -7.77
CA ALA A 13 42.50 -56.21 -7.12
C ALA A 13 41.00 -56.53 -7.12
N THR A 14 40.62 -57.43 -8.04
CA THR A 14 39.73 -58.60 -7.95
C THR A 14 38.35 -58.58 -7.25
N LEU A 15 37.42 -59.20 -7.98
CA LEU A 15 36.00 -59.49 -7.73
C LEU A 15 35.70 -60.26 -6.43
N ALA A 16 34.53 -59.96 -5.86
CA ALA A 16 33.65 -60.96 -5.24
C ALA A 16 32.20 -60.73 -5.71
N THR A 17 31.65 -61.73 -6.37
CA THR A 17 30.25 -61.84 -6.82
C THR A 17 29.31 -62.16 -5.66
N ALA A 18 28.19 -61.45 -5.55
CA ALA A 18 26.89 -62.05 -5.20
C ALA A 18 25.71 -61.08 -5.43
N ALA A 19 24.71 -61.60 -6.15
CA ALA A 19 23.27 -61.27 -6.14
C ALA A 19 22.76 -59.86 -6.53
N LEU A 20 22.09 -59.81 -7.70
CA LEU A 20 21.01 -58.86 -8.01
C LEU A 20 19.69 -59.41 -7.39
N PRO A 21 18.75 -58.57 -6.91
CA PRO A 21 18.00 -57.69 -7.80
C PRO A 21 17.94 -56.22 -7.34
N THR A 22 18.08 -55.36 -8.33
CA THR A 22 17.67 -53.96 -8.33
C THR A 22 16.21 -53.81 -7.95
N THR A 23 15.95 -53.29 -6.76
CA THR A 23 14.84 -52.36 -6.52
C THR A 23 15.36 -51.22 -5.65
N SER A 24 16.00 -50.25 -6.28
CA SER A 24 16.11 -48.93 -5.68
C SER A 24 14.68 -48.41 -5.56
N VAL A 25 14.13 -48.44 -4.35
CA VAL A 25 12.92 -47.70 -4.02
C VAL A 25 13.27 -46.24 -4.28
N PHE A 26 12.79 -45.69 -5.39
CA PHE A 26 12.58 -44.26 -5.49
C PHE A 26 11.58 -43.94 -4.38
N ALA A 27 12.07 -43.42 -3.27
CA ALA A 27 11.26 -42.55 -2.45
C ALA A 27 10.88 -41.40 -3.37
N ALA A 28 9.68 -41.47 -3.94
CA ALA A 28 9.04 -40.29 -4.49
C ALA A 28 8.88 -39.34 -3.30
N GLU A 29 9.86 -38.45 -3.13
CA GLU A 29 9.61 -37.19 -2.45
C GLU A 29 8.45 -36.59 -3.23
N THR A 30 7.27 -36.70 -2.64
CA THR A 30 6.16 -35.84 -3.01
C THR A 30 6.67 -34.46 -2.66
N VAL A 31 7.21 -33.76 -3.66
CA VAL A 31 7.41 -32.33 -3.60
C VAL A 31 6.01 -31.78 -3.34
N ALA A 32 5.68 -31.63 -2.06
CA ALA A 32 4.59 -30.78 -1.67
C ALA A 32 4.90 -29.45 -2.35
N PRO A 33 4.05 -28.95 -3.26
CA PRO A 33 4.26 -27.62 -3.77
C PRO A 33 4.29 -26.75 -2.53
N ILE A 34 5.44 -26.10 -2.30
CA ILE A 34 5.54 -25.02 -1.32
C ILE A 34 4.48 -24.04 -1.78
N GLN A 35 3.32 -24.14 -1.13
CA GLN A 35 2.21 -23.27 -1.32
C GLN A 35 2.77 -21.94 -0.85
N GLN A 36 3.20 -21.13 -1.82
CA GLN A 36 3.46 -19.73 -1.57
C GLN A 36 2.17 -19.23 -0.95
N GLN A 37 2.17 -19.12 0.38
CA GLN A 37 1.19 -18.38 1.13
C GLN A 37 1.47 -16.93 0.75
N LYS A 38 1.07 -16.59 -0.48
CA LYS A 38 0.68 -15.25 -0.85
C LYS A 38 -0.34 -14.94 0.22
N SER A 39 0.07 -14.14 1.19
CA SER A 39 -0.85 -13.47 2.07
C SER A 39 -1.70 -12.63 1.14
N GLN A 40 -2.74 -13.25 0.56
CA GLN A 40 -3.89 -12.55 0.06
C GLN A 40 -4.45 -11.95 1.33
N VAL A 41 -3.98 -10.75 1.64
CA VAL A 41 -4.73 -9.79 2.42
C VAL A 41 -6.06 -9.71 1.68
N SER A 42 -7.03 -10.48 2.16
CA SER A 42 -8.41 -10.38 1.75
C SER A 42 -8.84 -9.01 2.23
N ILE A 43 -8.61 -7.99 1.40
CA ILE A 43 -9.27 -6.71 1.59
C ILE A 43 -10.74 -7.02 1.37
N GLN A 44 -11.44 -7.27 2.48
CA GLN A 44 -12.86 -7.53 2.51
C GLN A 44 -13.59 -6.38 1.81
N PRO A 45 -14.70 -6.64 1.10
CA PRO A 45 -15.55 -5.60 0.50
C PRO A 45 -15.93 -4.46 1.49
N PHE A 46 -15.91 -4.74 2.79
CA PHE A 46 -16.18 -3.80 3.88
C PHE A 46 -15.12 -2.70 4.07
N ALA A 47 -13.83 -2.99 3.87
CA ALA A 47 -12.79 -1.95 3.95
C ALA A 47 -12.92 -0.93 2.79
N GLN A 48 -13.54 -1.36 1.68
CA GLN A 48 -13.71 -0.60 0.45
C GLN A 48 -14.91 0.36 0.53
N SER A 49 -16.03 -0.09 1.09
CA SER A 49 -17.16 0.79 1.44
C SER A 49 -16.75 1.84 2.49
N ASN A 50 -15.79 1.50 3.35
CA ASN A 50 -15.33 2.39 4.40
C ASN A 50 -14.37 3.47 3.88
N LEU A 51 -13.52 3.18 2.87
CA LEU A 51 -12.73 4.21 2.21
C LEU A 51 -13.64 5.24 1.53
N GLU A 52 -14.66 4.78 0.81
CA GLU A 52 -15.65 5.67 0.19
C GLU A 52 -16.36 6.52 1.24
N THR A 53 -16.85 5.90 2.32
CA THR A 53 -17.50 6.62 3.41
C THR A 53 -16.56 7.66 4.05
N ALA A 54 -15.29 7.33 4.25
CA ALA A 54 -14.29 8.26 4.75
C ALA A 54 -14.07 9.45 3.80
N VAL A 55 -13.96 9.19 2.48
CA VAL A 55 -13.83 10.24 1.46
C VAL A 55 -15.07 11.13 1.43
N GLN A 56 -16.27 10.55 1.48
CA GLN A 56 -17.52 11.31 1.49
C GLN A 56 -17.67 12.16 2.75
N ALA A 57 -17.32 11.62 3.92
CA ALA A 57 -17.34 12.37 5.18
C ALA A 57 -16.36 13.56 5.14
N ALA A 58 -15.19 13.38 4.52
CA ALA A 58 -14.24 14.47 4.31
C ALA A 58 -14.80 15.53 3.36
N LEU A 59 -15.35 15.14 2.21
CA LEU A 59 -15.79 16.08 1.17
C LEU A 59 -17.10 16.81 1.49
N ASN A 60 -18.04 16.13 2.15
CA ASN A 60 -19.42 16.60 2.26
C ASN A 60 -19.92 16.69 3.72
N GLY A 61 -19.11 16.23 4.68
CA GLY A 61 -19.54 16.08 6.07
C GLY A 61 -20.73 15.11 6.24
N PRO A 62 -21.22 14.95 7.48
CA PRO A 62 -20.55 15.31 8.73
C PRO A 62 -19.35 14.39 9.03
N GLU A 63 -18.55 14.74 10.05
CA GLU A 63 -17.46 13.89 10.56
C GLU A 63 -17.94 12.45 10.83
N VAL A 64 -17.21 11.47 10.32
CA VAL A 64 -17.40 10.05 10.66
C VAL A 64 -16.38 9.62 11.70
N LYS A 65 -16.81 8.87 12.71
CA LYS A 65 -15.97 8.39 13.82
C LYS A 65 -15.84 6.89 13.80
N LYS A 66 -14.69 6.39 14.25
CA LYS A 66 -14.36 4.95 14.35
C LYS A 66 -14.58 4.16 13.07
N ILE A 67 -14.30 4.77 11.92
CA ILE A 67 -14.42 4.10 10.63
C ILE A 67 -13.17 3.24 10.38
N LYS A 68 -13.35 1.94 10.16
CA LYS A 68 -12.24 1.05 9.85
C LYS A 68 -11.83 1.19 8.38
N VAL A 69 -10.66 1.77 8.10
CA VAL A 69 -10.08 1.83 6.76
C VAL A 69 -8.77 1.05 6.76
N PHE A 70 -8.68 0.05 5.87
CA PHE A 70 -7.65 -1.00 5.94
C PHE A 70 -7.68 -1.70 7.31
N GLU A 71 -6.57 -1.76 8.03
CA GLU A 71 -6.50 -2.38 9.37
C GLU A 71 -6.56 -1.38 10.53
N HIS A 72 -6.91 -0.11 10.25
CA HIS A 72 -6.90 0.96 11.25
C HIS A 72 -8.27 1.63 11.36
N GLU A 73 -8.61 2.12 12.56
CA GLU A 73 -9.83 2.88 12.79
C GLU A 73 -9.52 4.37 12.80
N PHE A 74 -10.36 5.17 12.16
CA PHE A 74 -10.15 6.61 12.03
C PHE A 74 -11.39 7.41 12.43
N ASN A 75 -11.16 8.65 12.84
CA ASN A 75 -12.16 9.70 12.74
C ASN A 75 -11.75 10.61 11.57
N VAL A 76 -12.66 10.86 10.64
CA VAL A 76 -12.41 11.66 9.44
C VAL A 76 -13.30 12.89 9.49
N LYS A 77 -12.68 14.05 9.58
CA LYS A 77 -13.37 15.35 9.64
C LYS A 77 -13.61 15.90 8.24
N GLU A 78 -14.61 16.77 8.15
CA GLU A 78 -14.89 17.57 6.95
C GLU A 78 -13.68 18.46 6.62
N ILE A 79 -13.43 18.64 5.33
CA ILE A 79 -12.35 19.49 4.83
C ILE A 79 -12.70 20.97 4.92
N GLU A 80 -11.68 21.79 5.05
CA GLU A 80 -11.79 23.24 4.89
C GLU A 80 -11.20 23.63 3.53
N VAL A 81 -11.94 24.46 2.78
CA VAL A 81 -11.55 24.89 1.43
C VAL A 81 -11.31 26.40 1.43
N VAL A 82 -10.14 26.80 0.93
CA VAL A 82 -9.75 28.20 0.75
C VAL A 82 -9.55 28.48 -0.73
N ASP A 83 -10.42 29.29 -1.31
CA ASP A 83 -10.30 29.72 -2.70
C ASP A 83 -9.19 30.77 -2.86
N ARG A 84 -8.22 30.50 -3.75
CA ARG A 84 -7.10 31.40 -4.07
C ARG A 84 -7.25 32.04 -5.46
N GLY A 85 -8.43 31.98 -6.06
CA GLY A 85 -8.69 32.50 -7.41
C GLY A 85 -7.88 31.75 -8.46
N THR A 86 -7.06 32.47 -9.23
CA THR A 86 -6.26 31.88 -10.34
C THR A 86 -5.15 30.93 -9.88
N ALA A 87 -4.84 30.91 -8.57
CA ALA A 87 -3.90 29.96 -7.99
C ALA A 87 -4.54 28.61 -7.64
N GLY A 88 -5.85 28.45 -7.77
CA GLY A 88 -6.59 27.23 -7.44
C GLY A 88 -7.23 27.29 -6.05
N LYS A 89 -7.55 26.12 -5.49
CA LYS A 89 -8.13 25.98 -4.15
C LYS A 89 -7.15 25.23 -3.25
N ASP A 90 -6.85 25.81 -2.09
CA ASP A 90 -6.16 25.09 -1.02
C ASP A 90 -7.21 24.33 -0.20
N VAL A 91 -6.99 23.04 -0.02
CA VAL A 91 -7.85 22.17 0.78
C VAL A 91 -7.07 21.66 1.97
N TYR A 92 -7.67 21.78 3.15
CA TYR A 92 -7.12 21.36 4.43
C TYR A 92 -8.00 20.27 5.00
N GLY A 93 -7.42 19.24 5.60
CA GLY A 93 -8.21 18.23 6.28
C GLY A 93 -7.47 17.62 7.47
N GLN A 94 -8.25 16.94 8.30
CA GLN A 94 -7.79 16.31 9.54
C GLN A 94 -8.36 14.90 9.67
N ILE A 95 -7.48 13.95 9.94
CA ILE A 95 -7.80 12.56 10.22
C ILE A 95 -7.17 12.20 11.58
N SER A 96 -7.96 11.63 12.48
CA SER A 96 -7.47 11.13 13.77
C SER A 96 -7.45 9.61 13.73
N HIS A 97 -6.34 9.00 14.15
CA HIS A 97 -6.31 7.57 14.41
C HIS A 97 -7.11 7.27 15.68
N HIS A 98 -8.14 6.43 15.59
CA HIS A 98 -8.97 6.04 16.71
C HIS A 98 -8.26 4.98 17.57
N LEU A 99 -7.26 5.40 18.34
CA LEU A 99 -6.72 4.63 19.44
C LEU A 99 -7.13 5.27 20.76
N SER A 100 -7.81 4.49 21.61
CA SER A 100 -8.45 4.97 22.86
C SER A 100 -7.51 5.65 23.87
N PHE A 101 -6.19 5.61 23.65
CA PHE A 101 -5.16 6.12 24.56
C PHE A 101 -4.12 7.04 23.91
N ARG A 102 -4.36 7.50 22.67
CA ARG A 102 -3.38 8.24 21.86
C ARG A 102 -4.03 9.42 21.13
N PRO A 103 -4.33 10.53 21.84
CA PRO A 103 -5.00 11.69 21.25
C PRO A 103 -4.12 12.46 20.26
N ASP A 104 -2.80 12.25 20.33
CA ASP A 104 -1.74 12.83 19.49
C ASP A 104 -1.57 12.12 18.14
N ASP A 105 -2.32 11.04 17.87
CA ASP A 105 -2.38 10.46 16.53
C ASP A 105 -3.32 11.25 15.62
N GLN A 106 -2.85 12.43 15.22
CA GLN A 106 -3.50 13.30 14.26
C GLN A 106 -2.66 13.37 12.99
N LEU A 107 -3.32 13.20 11.86
CA LEU A 107 -2.78 13.49 10.54
C LEU A 107 -3.55 14.69 9.98
N TYR A 108 -2.83 15.77 9.76
CA TYR A 108 -3.28 16.92 8.99
C TYR A 108 -2.71 16.84 7.59
N TYR A 109 -3.50 17.25 6.61
CA TYR A 109 -3.06 17.29 5.24
C TYR A 109 -3.50 18.59 4.57
N LYS A 110 -2.69 19.01 3.60
CA LYS A 110 -3.00 20.13 2.72
C LYS A 110 -2.72 19.70 1.30
N PHE A 111 -3.65 19.98 0.38
CA PHE A 111 -3.36 19.90 -1.04
C PHE A 111 -3.90 21.11 -1.80
N THR A 112 -3.28 21.43 -2.93
CA THR A 112 -3.75 22.48 -3.84
C THR A 112 -4.34 21.81 -5.07
N LYS A 113 -5.62 22.08 -5.33
CA LYS A 113 -6.30 21.69 -6.57
C LYS A 113 -6.31 22.88 -7.53
N LYS A 114 -5.93 22.64 -8.78
CA LYS A 114 -5.98 23.63 -9.86
C LYS A 114 -6.23 22.95 -11.19
N ASP A 115 -7.21 23.42 -11.94
CA ASP A 115 -7.52 22.94 -13.30
C ASP A 115 -7.75 21.41 -13.36
N GLY A 116 -8.36 20.85 -12.32
CA GLY A 116 -8.57 19.40 -12.14
C GLY A 116 -7.35 18.63 -11.63
N GLU A 117 -6.19 19.27 -11.49
CA GLU A 117 -4.94 18.67 -11.06
C GLU A 117 -4.61 18.96 -9.59
N VAL A 118 -3.99 17.99 -8.92
CA VAL A 118 -3.40 18.17 -7.59
C VAL A 118 -1.94 18.61 -7.78
N THR A 119 -1.66 19.88 -7.46
CA THR A 119 -0.36 20.53 -7.76
C THR A 119 0.55 20.70 -6.54
N GLY A 120 0.01 20.52 -5.33
CA GLY A 120 0.76 20.48 -4.08
C GLY A 120 0.10 19.51 -3.12
N PHE A 121 0.89 18.77 -2.35
CA PHE A 121 0.40 17.86 -1.32
C PHE A 121 1.40 17.77 -0.17
N GLU A 122 0.96 18.11 1.04
CA GLU A 122 1.75 18.08 2.26
C GLU A 122 1.01 17.34 3.39
N PHE A 123 1.77 16.71 4.28
CA PHE A 123 1.26 16.00 5.46
C PHE A 123 1.97 16.48 6.73
N HIS A 124 1.20 16.63 7.80
CA HIS A 124 1.71 16.89 9.14
C HIS A 124 1.15 15.85 10.10
N ILE A 125 2.02 15.26 10.90
CA ILE A 125 1.62 14.31 11.95
C ILE A 125 2.11 14.86 13.28
N ASP A 126 1.21 14.93 14.27
CA ASP A 126 1.44 15.49 15.62
C ASP A 126 2.50 14.74 16.46
N ARG A 127 3.21 13.78 15.85
CA ARG A 127 4.32 12.98 16.42
C ARG A 127 5.65 13.11 15.70
N GLY A 128 5.69 13.75 14.52
CA GLY A 128 6.85 13.68 13.63
C GLY A 128 7.13 14.93 12.81
N GLY A 129 6.32 15.98 12.96
CA GLY A 129 6.44 17.18 12.14
C GLY A 129 5.88 16.98 10.73
N TRP A 130 6.26 17.86 9.81
CA TRP A 130 5.86 17.75 8.40
C TRP A 130 6.64 16.63 7.70
N THR A 131 5.92 15.70 7.09
CA THR A 131 6.51 14.62 6.29
C THR A 131 6.13 14.78 4.83
N PRO A 132 7.08 14.73 3.89
CA PRO A 132 6.75 14.73 2.47
C PRO A 132 5.96 13.47 2.11
N ILE A 133 5.17 13.57 1.05
CA ILE A 133 4.47 12.42 0.47
C ILE A 133 5.46 11.35 0.00
N VAL A 134 5.14 10.09 0.23
CA VAL A 134 5.99 8.95 -0.17
C VAL A 134 5.89 8.64 -1.66
N ALA A 135 6.97 8.10 -2.25
CA ALA A 135 7.06 7.80 -3.68
C ALA A 135 5.93 6.90 -4.23
N PRO A 136 5.45 5.86 -3.52
CA PRO A 136 4.33 5.07 -4.01
C PRO A 136 3.02 5.86 -4.12
N LEU A 137 2.74 6.77 -3.19
CA LEU A 137 1.56 7.64 -3.24
C LEU A 137 1.70 8.72 -4.33
N LEU A 138 2.91 9.25 -4.54
CA LEU A 138 3.20 10.13 -5.68
C LEU A 138 2.90 9.47 -7.02
N SER A 139 3.25 8.19 -7.16
CA SER A 139 3.00 7.43 -8.40
C SER A 139 1.50 7.25 -8.65
N ILE A 140 0.71 7.06 -7.59
CA ILE A 140 -0.75 6.99 -7.67
C ILE A 140 -1.32 8.37 -8.03
N LEU A 141 -0.92 9.44 -7.34
CA LEU A 141 -1.36 10.79 -7.69
C LEU A 141 -1.08 11.11 -9.16
N ALA A 142 0.13 10.84 -9.65
CA ALA A 142 0.51 11.07 -11.04
C ALA A 142 -0.35 10.27 -12.04
N ALA A 143 -0.75 9.04 -11.70
CA ALA A 143 -1.57 8.20 -12.55
C ALA A 143 -3.04 8.67 -12.66
N TYR A 144 -3.54 9.39 -11.65
CA TYR A 144 -4.91 9.91 -11.59
C TYR A 144 -5.00 11.43 -11.78
N ASN A 145 -3.87 12.13 -11.88
CA ASN A 145 -3.85 13.58 -11.96
C ASN A 145 -4.55 14.08 -13.24
N GLY A 146 -5.47 15.03 -13.11
CA GLY A 146 -6.27 15.54 -14.23
C GLY A 146 -7.34 14.56 -14.75
N ILE A 147 -7.45 13.36 -14.16
CA ILE A 147 -8.50 12.39 -14.45
C ILE A 147 -9.57 12.52 -13.35
N PRO A 148 -10.83 12.84 -13.69
CA PRO A 148 -11.90 12.86 -12.71
C PRO A 148 -12.07 11.48 -12.07
N VAL A 149 -11.80 11.37 -10.77
CA VAL A 149 -12.06 10.14 -10.01
C VAL A 149 -13.53 10.14 -9.58
N ASN A 150 -14.34 9.36 -10.29
CA ASN A 150 -15.74 9.14 -9.92
C ASN A 150 -15.81 8.25 -8.66
N PRO A 151 -16.84 8.39 -7.79
CA PRO A 151 -17.12 7.44 -6.71
C PRO A 151 -17.00 5.95 -7.10
N ASN A 152 -17.41 5.57 -8.32
CA ASN A 152 -17.31 4.19 -8.81
C ASN A 152 -15.85 3.69 -8.98
N ASP A 153 -14.88 4.60 -9.13
CA ASP A 153 -13.45 4.27 -9.31
C ASP A 153 -12.68 4.18 -8.00
N LEU A 154 -13.30 4.54 -6.86
CA LEU A 154 -12.71 4.41 -5.52
C LEU A 154 -12.34 2.98 -5.17
N THR A 155 -13.01 2.01 -5.80
CA THR A 155 -12.68 0.59 -5.70
C THR A 155 -11.27 0.28 -6.23
N SER A 156 -10.98 0.71 -7.46
CA SER A 156 -9.66 0.49 -8.07
C SER A 156 -8.58 1.28 -7.34
N LEU A 157 -8.89 2.53 -6.97
CA LEU A 157 -7.99 3.39 -6.21
C LEU A 157 -7.66 2.79 -4.84
N GLY A 158 -8.65 2.31 -4.09
CA GLY A 158 -8.47 1.67 -2.79
C GLY A 158 -7.59 0.42 -2.86
N GLN A 159 -7.72 -0.38 -3.93
CA GLN A 159 -6.83 -1.51 -4.16
C GLN A 159 -5.40 -1.10 -4.50
N GLN A 160 -5.19 0.00 -5.20
CA GLN A 160 -3.84 0.52 -5.47
C GLN A 160 -3.19 1.09 -4.22
N LEU A 161 -3.96 1.86 -3.42
CA LEU A 161 -3.53 2.38 -2.13
C LEU A 161 -3.22 1.25 -1.15
N GLY A 162 -4.06 0.21 -1.08
CA GLY A 162 -3.85 -0.95 -0.21
C GLY A 162 -2.55 -1.73 -0.49
N LYS A 163 -1.99 -1.65 -1.70
CA LYS A 163 -0.71 -2.30 -2.05
C LYS A 163 0.51 -1.58 -1.51
N VAL A 164 0.38 -0.29 -1.18
CA VAL A 164 1.50 0.56 -0.77
C VAL A 164 1.52 0.84 0.73
N ILE A 165 0.50 0.39 1.46
CA ILE A 165 0.43 0.48 2.91
C ILE A 165 1.27 -0.64 3.52
N ASP A 166 2.15 -0.28 4.45
CA ASP A 166 3.04 -1.17 5.18
C ASP A 166 2.47 -1.62 6.54
N GLY A 167 1.19 -1.40 6.76
CA GLY A 167 0.51 -1.65 8.03
C GLY A 167 0.62 -0.50 9.03
N SER A 168 1.33 0.59 8.72
CA SER A 168 1.31 1.80 9.54
C SER A 168 -0.02 2.55 9.39
N TRP A 169 -0.46 3.21 10.47
CA TRP A 169 -1.68 4.01 10.44
C TRP A 169 -1.43 5.31 9.67
N GLU A 170 -0.18 5.80 9.66
CA GLU A 170 0.27 6.96 8.92
C GLU A 170 0.03 6.78 7.42
N HIS A 171 0.50 5.67 6.83
CA HIS A 171 0.28 5.40 5.41
C HIS A 171 -1.20 5.13 5.08
N ALA A 172 -1.95 4.53 6.00
CA ALA A 172 -3.40 4.37 5.84
C ALA A 172 -4.12 5.73 5.85
N GLY A 173 -3.76 6.65 6.76
CA GLY A 173 -4.30 8.00 6.79
C GLY A 173 -3.89 8.84 5.57
N GLN A 174 -2.63 8.74 5.12
CA GLN A 174 -2.17 9.36 3.89
C GLN A 174 -2.93 8.84 2.66
N SER A 175 -3.31 7.56 2.66
CA SER A 175 -4.12 6.96 1.59
C SER A 175 -5.54 7.54 1.53
N ILE A 176 -6.18 7.76 2.68
CA ILE A 176 -7.49 8.44 2.75
C ILE A 176 -7.37 9.86 2.17
N ALA A 177 -6.40 10.64 2.65
CA ALA A 177 -6.16 12.00 2.17
C ALA A 177 -5.84 12.05 0.66
N THR A 178 -5.10 11.07 0.14
CA THR A 178 -4.82 10.92 -1.29
C THR A 178 -6.11 10.72 -2.08
N ALA A 179 -6.98 9.81 -1.62
CA ALA A 179 -8.29 9.59 -2.23
C ALA A 179 -9.18 10.84 -2.19
N VAL A 180 -9.20 11.57 -1.06
CA VAL A 180 -9.91 12.86 -0.94
C VAL A 180 -9.41 13.85 -1.99
N SER A 181 -8.10 14.01 -2.19
CA SER A 181 -7.55 14.96 -3.17
C SER A 181 -7.92 14.65 -4.62
N LEU A 182 -8.03 13.37 -4.94
CA LEU A 182 -8.38 12.89 -6.27
C LEU A 182 -9.88 13.03 -6.53
N SER A 183 -10.71 12.81 -5.50
CA SER A 183 -12.18 12.95 -5.56
C SER A 183 -12.69 14.38 -5.37
N PHE A 184 -11.87 15.29 -4.85
CA PHE A 184 -12.25 16.69 -4.67
C PHE A 184 -12.50 17.38 -6.02
N ASN A 185 -13.68 17.98 -6.15
CA ASN A 185 -14.10 18.74 -7.32
C ASN A 185 -14.02 20.24 -7.03
N GLU A 186 -13.45 21.02 -7.96
CA GLU A 186 -13.29 22.47 -7.82
C GLU A 186 -14.56 23.27 -8.12
N LYS A 187 -15.58 22.62 -8.69
CA LYS A 187 -16.83 23.26 -9.15
C LYS A 187 -17.86 23.44 -8.04
#